data_AF-A0A0K9YZ69-F1
#
_entry.id   AF-A0A0K9YZ69-F1
#
_cell.length_a   1.000
_cell.length_b   1.000
_cell.length_c   1.000
_cell.angle_alpha   90.00
_cell.angle_beta   90.00
_cell.angle_gamma   90.00
#
_symmetry.space_group_name_H-M   'P 1'
#
loop_
_entity.id
_entity.type
_entity.pdbx_description
1 polymer ?
#
loop_
_entity_poly.entity_id
_entity_poly.type
_entity_poly.pdbx_seq_one_letter_code
_entity_poly.pdbx_strand_id
1 'polypeptide(L)'
;MDKIGFIGTGSMGSILIESLLSAKALSPGHIIISNRTPAKAELLAHRHPGLVVAKNNLELAQTAKILLLCVKPMEYRVMLEQIAPALTAEHLLITITSPIKLEQLEASVPSRVARVVPSITNAAQGGVCLCEFGTRIQGEQRQFIRALFSHISTPIEVTEPFLRITSDLVSCGPAFLSYILQQMIHDAVSETGISEDAATYLTTQMFIGMAELLRKEAFTLPSLQKRVCVPGGVTGEGLIPLQNGIPGLFSEVFRRTHAKFAEDQDMLERSWMKTQKPT
;
A
#
# COMPACT_ATOMS: atom_id res chain seq x y z
N MET A 1 -17.06 -5.54 -19.23
CA MET A 1 -16.41 -4.50 -18.40
C MET A 1 -15.11 -4.15 -19.10
N ASP A 2 -14.74 -2.86 -19.17
CA ASP A 2 -13.47 -2.48 -19.79
C ASP A 2 -12.30 -3.09 -19.00
N LYS A 3 -11.21 -3.41 -19.70
CA LYS A 3 -10.03 -3.98 -19.06
C LYS A 3 -9.35 -2.94 -18.15
N ILE A 4 -8.86 -3.41 -17.01
CA ILE A 4 -7.99 -2.65 -16.12
C ILE A 4 -6.55 -3.06 -16.38
N GLY A 5 -5.71 -2.07 -16.70
CA GLY A 5 -4.30 -2.23 -16.97
C GLY A 5 -3.45 -2.07 -15.71
N PHE A 6 -2.50 -2.98 -15.50
CA PHE A 6 -1.49 -2.87 -14.45
C PHE A 6 -0.11 -2.75 -15.08
N ILE A 7 0.52 -1.60 -14.94
CA ILE A 7 1.89 -1.35 -15.40
C ILE A 7 2.83 -1.62 -14.24
N GLY A 8 3.53 -2.76 -14.29
CA GLY A 8 4.44 -3.22 -13.24
C GLY A 8 3.83 -4.35 -12.42
N THR A 9 4.46 -5.53 -12.46
CA THR A 9 4.08 -6.71 -11.68
C THR A 9 5.12 -7.02 -10.60
N GLY A 10 5.61 -5.96 -9.95
CA GLY A 10 6.49 -6.08 -8.78
C GLY A 10 5.75 -6.64 -7.57
N SER A 11 6.33 -6.47 -6.37
CA SER A 11 5.70 -6.93 -5.12
C SER A 11 4.27 -6.38 -4.97
N MET A 12 4.12 -5.05 -4.93
CA MET A 12 2.79 -4.44 -4.71
C MET A 12 1.83 -4.64 -5.88
N GLY A 13 2.31 -4.57 -7.12
CA GLY A 13 1.46 -4.83 -8.31
C GLY A 13 0.88 -6.24 -8.29
N SER A 14 1.70 -7.25 -7.97
CA SER A 14 1.23 -8.64 -7.86
C SER A 14 0.26 -8.81 -6.70
N ILE A 15 0.54 -8.23 -5.53
CA ILE A 15 -0.36 -8.26 -4.36
C ILE A 15 -1.73 -7.69 -4.73
N LEU A 16 -1.79 -6.53 -5.38
CA LEU A 16 -3.06 -5.91 -5.77
C LEU A 16 -3.85 -6.78 -6.74
N ILE A 17 -3.19 -7.33 -7.77
CA ILE A 17 -3.83 -8.22 -8.73
C ILE A 17 -4.38 -9.47 -8.01
N GLU A 18 -3.54 -10.16 -7.24
CA GLU A 18 -3.91 -11.36 -6.52
C GLU A 18 -5.05 -11.10 -5.52
N SER A 19 -5.00 -9.97 -4.80
CA SER A 19 -6.03 -9.61 -3.81
C SER A 19 -7.37 -9.31 -4.49
N LEU A 20 -7.38 -8.55 -5.58
CA LEU A 20 -8.60 -8.21 -6.31
C LEU A 20 -9.23 -9.44 -7.00
N LEU A 21 -8.40 -10.36 -7.49
CA LEU A 21 -8.86 -11.64 -8.03
C LEU A 21 -9.44 -12.54 -6.93
N SER A 22 -8.73 -12.68 -5.80
CA SER A 22 -9.17 -13.47 -4.65
C SER A 22 -10.50 -12.96 -4.07
N ALA A 23 -10.66 -11.63 -3.99
CA ALA A 23 -11.89 -10.98 -3.54
C ALA A 23 -13.01 -11.00 -4.58
N LYS A 24 -12.77 -11.57 -5.78
CA LYS A 24 -13.70 -11.57 -6.93
C LYS A 24 -14.14 -10.17 -7.38
N ALA A 25 -13.35 -9.15 -7.04
CA ALA A 25 -13.57 -7.77 -7.49
C ALA A 25 -13.31 -7.64 -9.00
N LEU A 26 -12.38 -8.44 -9.51
CA LEU A 26 -12.05 -8.54 -10.94
C LEU A 26 -11.96 -10.02 -11.33
N SER A 27 -12.24 -10.29 -12.61
CA SER A 27 -11.94 -11.59 -13.22
C SER A 27 -10.63 -11.49 -14.03
N PRO A 28 -9.89 -12.60 -14.20
CA PRO A 28 -8.61 -12.57 -14.91
C PRO A 28 -8.70 -11.95 -16.32
N GLY A 29 -9.76 -12.26 -17.08
CA GLY A 29 -9.96 -11.72 -18.43
C GLY A 29 -10.21 -10.21 -18.51
N HIS A 30 -10.55 -9.57 -17.39
CA HIS A 30 -10.68 -8.11 -17.29
C HIS A 30 -9.36 -7.42 -16.87
N ILE A 31 -8.28 -8.16 -16.68
CA ILE A 31 -6.98 -7.61 -16.29
C ILE A 31 -5.98 -7.79 -17.43
N ILE A 32 -5.31 -6.70 -17.79
CA ILE A 32 -4.14 -6.72 -18.68
C ILE A 32 -2.93 -6.21 -17.90
N ILE A 33 -1.81 -6.91 -18.03
CA ILE A 33 -0.59 -6.63 -17.27
C ILE A 33 0.59 -6.42 -18.19
N SER A 34 1.48 -5.52 -17.81
CA SER A 34 2.79 -5.35 -18.43
C SER A 34 3.85 -5.24 -17.36
N ASN A 35 5.08 -5.64 -17.69
CA ASN A 35 6.21 -5.46 -16.79
C ASN A 35 7.49 -5.28 -17.60
N ARG A 36 8.45 -4.49 -17.08
CA ARG A 36 9.76 -4.31 -17.73
C ARG A 36 10.47 -5.64 -18.01
N THR A 37 10.27 -6.62 -17.12
CA THR A 37 10.74 -7.99 -17.30
C THR A 37 9.53 -8.87 -17.66
N PRO A 38 9.32 -9.22 -18.95
CA PRO A 38 8.13 -9.93 -19.42
C PRO A 38 7.87 -11.24 -18.67
N ALA A 39 8.93 -12.01 -18.39
CA ALA A 39 8.85 -13.28 -17.65
C ALA A 39 8.13 -13.18 -16.29
N LYS A 40 8.19 -12.01 -15.61
CA LYS A 40 7.46 -11.81 -14.35
C LYS A 40 5.95 -11.69 -14.55
N ALA A 41 5.53 -11.04 -15.63
CA ALA A 41 4.12 -10.92 -15.99
C ALA A 41 3.58 -12.27 -16.48
N GLU A 42 4.36 -13.00 -17.29
CA GLU A 42 4.04 -14.35 -17.76
C GLU A 42 3.88 -15.33 -16.58
N LEU A 43 4.79 -15.33 -15.61
CA LEU A 43 4.67 -16.17 -14.41
C LEU A 43 3.40 -15.86 -13.61
N LEU A 44 3.03 -14.58 -13.49
CA LEU A 44 1.78 -14.20 -12.83
C LEU A 44 0.55 -14.68 -13.64
N ALA A 45 0.58 -14.56 -14.96
CA ALA A 45 -0.49 -15.05 -15.83
C ALA A 45 -0.62 -16.59 -15.82
N HIS A 46 0.48 -17.33 -15.68
CA HIS A 46 0.45 -18.77 -15.47
C HIS A 46 -0.25 -19.17 -14.16
N ARG A 47 -0.04 -18.39 -13.08
CA ARG A 47 -0.71 -18.62 -11.79
C ARG A 47 -2.20 -18.26 -11.81
N HIS A 48 -2.60 -17.34 -12.70
CA HIS A 48 -3.99 -16.88 -12.82
C HIS A 48 -4.45 -16.95 -14.29
N PRO A 49 -4.89 -18.14 -14.75
CA PRO A 49 -5.34 -18.33 -16.13
C PRO A 49 -6.42 -17.31 -16.53
N GLY A 50 -6.21 -16.70 -17.69
CA GLY A 50 -7.08 -15.66 -18.25
C GLY A 50 -6.54 -14.23 -18.08
N LEU A 51 -5.50 -14.01 -17.25
CA LEU A 51 -4.76 -12.74 -17.28
C LEU A 51 -4.14 -12.51 -18.66
N VAL A 52 -4.26 -11.29 -19.16
CA VAL A 52 -3.71 -10.92 -20.47
C VAL A 52 -2.37 -10.22 -20.27
N VAL A 53 -1.32 -10.71 -20.93
CA VAL A 53 0.02 -10.09 -20.89
C VAL A 53 0.18 -9.22 -22.14
N ALA A 54 0.37 -7.92 -21.96
CA ALA A 54 0.72 -7.01 -23.05
C ALA A 54 2.21 -7.14 -23.40
N LYS A 55 2.58 -6.95 -24.67
CA LYS A 55 3.98 -6.93 -25.12
C LYS A 55 4.77 -5.78 -24.51
N ASN A 56 4.11 -4.64 -24.30
CA ASN A 56 4.71 -3.45 -23.72
C ASN A 56 3.66 -2.53 -23.09
N ASN A 57 4.13 -1.46 -22.44
CA ASN A 57 3.25 -0.50 -21.76
C ASN A 57 2.33 0.26 -22.74
N LEU A 58 2.79 0.51 -23.98
CA LEU A 58 2.00 1.23 -24.99
C LEU A 58 0.77 0.40 -25.41
N GLU A 59 0.96 -0.88 -25.73
CA GLU A 59 -0.14 -1.80 -26.07
C GLU A 59 -1.16 -1.89 -24.91
N LEU A 60 -0.67 -1.97 -23.67
CA LEU A 60 -1.51 -1.98 -22.49
C LEU A 60 -2.36 -0.70 -22.41
N ALA A 61 -1.74 0.47 -22.57
CA ALA A 61 -2.44 1.76 -22.52
C ALA A 61 -3.42 1.96 -23.69
N GLN A 62 -3.17 1.37 -24.86
CA GLN A 62 -4.13 1.36 -25.97
C GLN A 62 -5.35 0.48 -25.69
N THR A 63 -5.17 -0.58 -24.90
CA THR A 63 -6.21 -1.59 -24.63
C THR A 63 -7.08 -1.25 -23.42
N ALA A 64 -6.51 -0.62 -22.39
CA ALA A 64 -7.17 -0.33 -21.12
C ALA A 64 -7.30 1.16 -20.85
N LYS A 65 -8.50 1.61 -20.47
CA LYS A 65 -8.76 3.01 -20.09
C LYS A 65 -8.44 3.31 -18.62
N ILE A 66 -8.38 2.29 -17.77
CA ILE A 66 -8.02 2.43 -16.34
C ILE A 66 -6.66 1.79 -16.14
N LEU A 67 -5.68 2.56 -15.69
CA LEU A 67 -4.28 2.17 -15.59
C LEU A 67 -3.78 2.32 -14.16
N LEU A 68 -3.49 1.21 -13.49
CA LEU A 68 -2.75 1.21 -12.23
C LEU A 68 -1.25 1.24 -12.51
N LEU A 69 -0.60 2.27 -12.00
CA LEU A 69 0.82 2.53 -12.19
C LEU A 69 1.59 1.94 -11.01
N CYS A 70 2.06 0.70 -11.16
CA CYS A 70 2.71 -0.12 -10.13
C CYS A 70 4.23 -0.20 -10.30
N VAL A 71 4.85 0.87 -10.80
CA VAL A 71 6.30 1.01 -10.97
C VAL A 71 6.93 1.80 -9.82
N LYS A 72 8.26 1.76 -9.70
CA LYS A 72 8.95 2.57 -8.67
C LYS A 72 8.85 4.06 -9.00
N PRO A 73 8.86 4.97 -8.01
CA PRO A 73 8.76 6.42 -8.25
C PRO A 73 9.76 6.93 -9.31
N MET A 74 11.02 6.48 -9.25
CA MET A 74 12.06 6.89 -10.20
C MET A 74 11.84 6.38 -11.63
N GLU A 75 10.96 5.41 -11.84
CA GLU A 75 10.62 4.84 -13.16
C GLU A 75 9.41 5.54 -13.81
N TYR A 76 8.71 6.43 -13.09
CA TYR A 76 7.47 7.06 -13.58
C TYR A 76 7.67 7.79 -14.90
N ARG A 77 8.73 8.57 -15.00
CA ARG A 77 8.99 9.36 -16.20
C ARG A 77 9.11 8.48 -17.46
N VAL A 78 10.02 7.51 -17.43
CA VAL A 78 10.27 6.61 -18.57
C VAL A 78 9.00 5.84 -18.91
N MET A 79 8.23 5.43 -17.89
CA MET A 79 6.95 4.77 -18.08
C MET A 79 5.92 5.70 -18.74
N LEU A 80 5.81 6.96 -18.30
CA LEU A 80 4.90 7.96 -18.88
C LEU A 80 5.25 8.27 -20.33
N GLU A 81 6.53 8.43 -20.65
CA GLU A 81 7.01 8.63 -22.04
C GLU A 81 6.58 7.47 -22.96
N GLN A 82 6.62 6.23 -22.47
CA GLN A 82 6.20 5.05 -23.23
C GLN A 82 4.69 5.01 -23.52
N ILE A 83 3.86 5.47 -22.59
CA ILE A 83 2.39 5.40 -22.75
C ILE A 83 1.78 6.69 -23.29
N ALA A 84 2.50 7.81 -23.24
CA ALA A 84 2.02 9.12 -23.69
C ALA A 84 1.32 9.11 -25.06
N PRO A 85 1.82 8.39 -26.09
CA PRO A 85 1.16 8.34 -27.40
C PRO A 85 -0.26 7.75 -27.39
N ALA A 86 -0.63 6.97 -26.38
CA ALA A 86 -1.96 6.38 -26.23
C ALA A 86 -2.88 7.17 -25.29
N LEU A 87 -2.34 8.06 -24.46
CA LEU A 87 -3.09 8.72 -23.41
C LEU A 87 -4.05 9.78 -23.96
N THR A 88 -5.27 9.77 -23.43
CA THR A 88 -6.33 10.73 -23.70
C THR A 88 -7.02 11.14 -22.41
N ALA A 89 -7.91 12.14 -22.47
CA ALA A 89 -8.75 12.57 -21.34
C ALA A 89 -9.72 11.48 -20.83
N GLU A 90 -9.97 10.43 -21.62
CA GLU A 90 -10.79 9.29 -21.21
C GLU A 90 -10.08 8.38 -20.21
N HIS A 91 -8.74 8.38 -20.22
CA HIS A 91 -7.97 7.49 -19.36
C HIS A 91 -8.02 7.96 -17.89
N LEU A 92 -7.99 6.97 -17.00
CA LEU A 92 -7.84 7.12 -15.56
C LEU A 92 -6.53 6.47 -15.12
N LEU A 93 -5.57 7.27 -14.68
CA LEU A 93 -4.30 6.80 -14.15
C LEU A 93 -4.36 6.78 -12.62
N ILE A 94 -4.11 5.63 -12.03
CA ILE A 94 -4.09 5.41 -10.58
C ILE A 94 -2.66 5.14 -10.16
N THR A 95 -2.00 6.13 -9.55
CA THR A 95 -0.67 5.94 -8.97
C THR A 95 -0.78 5.25 -7.61
N ILE A 96 0.07 4.24 -7.35
CA ILE A 96 0.05 3.52 -6.07
C ILE A 96 1.08 3.99 -5.05
N THR A 97 1.86 5.01 -5.39
CA THR A 97 3.00 5.45 -4.59
C THR A 97 2.78 6.85 -4.03
N SER A 98 3.20 7.07 -2.78
CA SER A 98 3.05 8.36 -2.08
C SER A 98 4.01 9.47 -2.52
N PRO A 99 5.26 9.23 -2.97
CA PRO A 99 6.18 10.33 -3.29
C PRO A 99 5.87 11.13 -4.55
N ILE A 100 5.04 10.61 -5.46
CA ILE A 100 4.70 11.29 -6.71
C ILE A 100 3.56 12.28 -6.44
N LYS A 101 3.82 13.59 -6.51
CA LYS A 101 2.80 14.64 -6.35
C LYS A 101 1.73 14.52 -7.43
N LEU A 102 0.46 14.59 -7.01
CA LEU A 102 -0.66 14.34 -7.92
C LEU A 102 -0.80 15.46 -8.95
N GLU A 103 -0.60 16.71 -8.52
CA GLU A 103 -0.53 17.90 -9.38
C GLU A 103 0.51 17.73 -10.49
N GLN A 104 1.72 17.28 -10.13
CA GLN A 104 2.83 17.10 -11.07
C GLN A 104 2.51 16.03 -12.12
N LEU A 105 1.89 14.92 -11.69
CA LEU A 105 1.43 13.87 -12.60
C LEU A 105 0.31 14.38 -13.50
N GLU A 106 -0.67 15.11 -12.94
CA GLU A 106 -1.80 15.69 -13.67
C GLU A 106 -1.33 16.69 -14.73
N ALA A 107 -0.31 17.49 -14.44
CA ALA A 107 0.28 18.43 -15.40
C ALA A 107 0.99 17.74 -16.58
N SER A 108 1.41 16.47 -16.42
CA SER A 108 2.22 15.75 -17.41
C SER A 108 1.40 14.88 -18.36
N VAL A 109 0.10 14.74 -18.14
CA VAL A 109 -0.78 13.88 -18.95
C VAL A 109 -2.12 14.56 -19.22
N PRO A 110 -2.79 14.27 -20.35
CA PRO A 110 -4.15 14.76 -20.61
C PRO A 110 -5.22 14.05 -19.77
N SER A 111 -4.85 12.93 -19.14
CA SER A 111 -5.74 11.99 -18.45
C SER A 111 -6.19 12.47 -17.07
N ARG A 112 -7.18 11.79 -16.51
CA ARG A 112 -7.57 11.92 -15.10
C ARG A 112 -6.58 11.15 -14.24
N VAL A 113 -6.24 11.69 -13.07
CA VAL A 113 -5.28 11.06 -12.16
C VAL A 113 -5.87 10.90 -10.76
N ALA A 114 -5.57 9.76 -10.13
CA ALA A 114 -5.87 9.51 -8.73
C ALA A 114 -4.68 8.82 -8.08
N ARG A 115 -4.56 8.93 -6.76
CA ARG A 115 -3.63 8.14 -5.95
C ARG A 115 -4.42 7.15 -5.12
N VAL A 116 -3.94 5.90 -5.09
CA VAL A 116 -4.37 4.89 -4.13
C VAL A 116 -3.13 4.27 -3.51
N VAL A 117 -2.75 4.65 -2.29
CA VAL A 117 -1.61 4.05 -1.59
C VAL A 117 -2.07 2.77 -0.88
N PRO A 118 -1.67 1.58 -1.34
CA PRO A 118 -2.08 0.32 -0.73
C PRO A 118 -1.16 -0.05 0.44
N SER A 119 -1.47 -1.19 1.06
CA SER A 119 -0.66 -1.82 2.10
C SER A 119 -0.56 -3.33 1.85
N ILE A 120 0.49 -3.95 2.36
CA ILE A 120 0.63 -5.42 2.31
C ILE A 120 -0.56 -6.14 2.96
N THR A 121 -1.24 -5.48 3.91
CA THR A 121 -2.44 -5.99 4.57
C THR A 121 -3.64 -6.18 3.62
N ASN A 122 -3.61 -5.57 2.43
CA ASN A 122 -4.64 -5.80 1.42
C ASN A 122 -4.65 -7.25 0.89
N ALA A 123 -3.53 -7.98 1.02
CA ALA A 123 -3.46 -9.42 0.73
C ALA A 123 -4.36 -10.25 1.66
N ALA A 124 -4.62 -9.73 2.87
CA ALA A 124 -5.57 -10.31 3.82
C ALA A 124 -7.00 -9.75 3.64
N GLN A 125 -7.28 -9.04 2.54
CA GLN A 125 -8.55 -8.36 2.26
C GLN A 125 -8.96 -7.41 3.39
N GLY A 126 -7.97 -6.79 4.03
CA GLY A 126 -8.14 -5.91 5.17
C GLY A 126 -7.21 -4.71 5.13
N GLY A 127 -7.26 -3.92 6.20
CA GLY A 127 -6.49 -2.68 6.31
C GLY A 127 -7.11 -1.53 5.51
N VAL A 128 -6.28 -0.54 5.19
CA VAL A 128 -6.70 0.72 4.57
C VAL A 128 -5.94 0.92 3.26
N CYS A 129 -6.65 1.41 2.24
CA CYS A 129 -6.06 2.06 1.09
C CYS A 129 -6.29 3.56 1.21
N LEU A 130 -5.23 4.36 1.08
CA LEU A 130 -5.35 5.82 1.14
C LEU A 130 -5.65 6.36 -0.26
N CYS A 131 -6.68 7.19 -0.39
CA CYS A 131 -7.11 7.76 -1.66
C CYS A 131 -6.89 9.26 -1.69
N GLU A 132 -6.43 9.77 -2.83
CA GLU A 132 -6.43 11.19 -3.17
C GLU A 132 -6.83 11.34 -4.64
N PHE A 133 -7.59 12.36 -4.98
CA PHE A 133 -8.17 12.53 -6.32
C PHE A 133 -7.69 13.82 -6.96
N GLY A 134 -7.25 13.73 -8.22
CA GLY A 134 -6.83 14.87 -9.01
C GLY A 134 -7.98 15.81 -9.34
N THR A 135 -7.65 16.99 -9.86
CA THR A 135 -8.62 18.04 -10.15
C THR A 135 -9.59 17.67 -11.27
N ARG A 136 -9.20 16.76 -12.17
CA ARG A 136 -10.04 16.29 -13.30
C ARG A 136 -10.95 15.10 -12.97
N ILE A 137 -10.94 14.61 -11.73
CA ILE A 137 -11.73 13.46 -11.29
C ILE A 137 -13.15 13.90 -10.87
N GLN A 138 -14.18 13.29 -11.46
CA GLN A 138 -15.59 13.52 -11.10
C GLN A 138 -16.13 12.43 -10.16
N GLY A 139 -17.35 12.64 -9.66
CA GLY A 139 -17.98 11.79 -8.65
C GLY A 139 -18.04 10.30 -9.02
N GLU A 140 -18.37 9.98 -10.27
CA GLU A 140 -18.46 8.59 -10.74
C GLU A 140 -17.11 7.87 -10.68
N GLN A 141 -16.01 8.52 -11.09
CA GLN A 141 -14.68 7.90 -11.01
C GLN A 141 -14.21 7.75 -9.56
N ARG A 142 -14.53 8.71 -8.68
CA ARG A 142 -14.25 8.56 -7.23
C ARG A 142 -14.98 7.35 -6.67
N GLN A 143 -16.26 7.20 -6.98
CA GLN A 143 -17.07 6.08 -6.52
C GLN A 143 -16.55 4.76 -7.07
N PHE A 144 -16.19 4.70 -8.35
CA PHE A 144 -15.58 3.53 -8.97
C PHE A 144 -14.31 3.10 -8.24
N ILE A 145 -13.36 4.02 -7.99
CA ILE A 145 -12.10 3.72 -7.28
C ILE A 145 -12.41 3.19 -5.88
N ARG A 146 -13.28 3.87 -5.12
CA ARG A 146 -13.65 3.42 -3.77
C ARG A 146 -14.30 2.04 -3.79
N ALA A 147 -15.23 1.79 -4.71
CA ALA A 147 -15.89 0.49 -4.83
C ALA A 147 -14.92 -0.62 -5.24
N LEU A 148 -13.95 -0.34 -6.12
CA LEU A 148 -12.95 -1.33 -6.50
C LEU A 148 -12.09 -1.74 -5.30
N PHE A 149 -11.52 -0.77 -4.59
CA PHE A 149 -10.61 -1.05 -3.47
C PHE A 149 -11.33 -1.47 -2.18
N SER A 150 -12.64 -1.23 -2.04
CA SER A 150 -13.41 -1.71 -0.89
C SER A 150 -13.52 -3.23 -0.78
N HIS A 151 -13.19 -3.95 -1.86
CA HIS A 151 -13.15 -5.42 -1.85
C HIS A 151 -11.94 -5.99 -1.10
N ILE A 152 -10.87 -5.20 -0.94
CA ILE A 152 -9.60 -5.66 -0.37
C ILE A 152 -9.12 -4.78 0.80
N SER A 153 -9.86 -3.73 1.15
CA SER A 153 -9.46 -2.71 2.12
C SER A 153 -10.64 -1.82 2.52
N THR A 154 -10.42 -0.91 3.46
CA THR A 154 -11.26 0.27 3.69
C THR A 154 -10.61 1.49 3.00
N PRO A 155 -11.19 2.02 1.90
CA PRO A 155 -10.66 3.20 1.23
C PRO A 155 -10.93 4.47 2.03
N ILE A 156 -9.87 5.20 2.39
CA ILE A 156 -9.94 6.45 3.17
C ILE A 156 -9.36 7.59 2.34
N GLU A 157 -10.15 8.65 2.13
CA GLU A 157 -9.66 9.87 1.47
C GLU A 157 -8.76 10.65 2.43
N VAL A 158 -7.60 11.07 1.94
CA VAL A 158 -6.61 11.83 2.70
C VAL A 158 -6.21 13.09 1.95
N THR A 159 -5.79 14.11 2.70
CA THR A 159 -5.27 15.35 2.17
C THR A 159 -3.74 15.38 2.27
N GLU A 160 -3.11 16.15 1.39
CA GLU A 160 -1.65 16.23 1.24
C GLU A 160 -0.84 16.45 2.53
N PRO A 161 -1.22 17.32 3.50
CA PRO A 161 -0.42 17.47 4.73
C PRO A 161 -0.39 16.20 5.59
N PHE A 162 -1.37 15.31 5.44
CA PHE A 162 -1.48 14.08 6.23
C PHE A 162 -1.10 12.81 5.45
N LEU A 163 -0.79 12.91 4.15
CA LEU A 163 -0.49 11.75 3.31
C LEU A 163 0.69 10.92 3.85
N ARG A 164 1.79 11.59 4.25
CA ARG A 164 2.98 10.89 4.76
C ARG A 164 2.68 10.12 6.05
N ILE A 165 2.09 10.79 7.04
CA ILE A 165 1.83 10.18 8.34
C ILE A 165 0.77 9.07 8.24
N THR A 166 -0.25 9.27 7.41
CA THR A 166 -1.25 8.21 7.16
C THR A 166 -0.60 7.01 6.46
N SER A 167 0.28 7.23 5.48
CA SER A 167 1.05 6.16 4.82
C SER A 167 1.97 5.44 5.81
N ASP A 168 2.58 6.14 6.77
CA ASP A 168 3.39 5.53 7.83
C ASP A 168 2.55 4.60 8.71
N LEU A 169 1.36 5.04 9.11
CA LEU A 169 0.47 4.25 9.95
C LEU A 169 -0.07 3.00 9.23
N VAL A 170 -0.50 3.12 7.98
CA VAL A 170 -1.22 2.03 7.28
C VAL A 170 -0.33 1.14 6.44
N SER A 171 0.71 1.69 5.78
CA SER A 171 1.55 0.97 4.84
C SER A 171 2.89 0.55 5.45
N CYS A 172 3.53 1.41 6.26
CA CYS A 172 4.77 1.07 6.97
C CYS A 172 4.52 0.37 8.32
N GLY A 173 3.39 0.69 8.98
CA GLY A 173 2.97 0.13 10.26
C GLY A 173 3.09 -1.40 10.40
N PRO A 174 2.70 -2.21 9.39
CA PRO A 174 2.89 -3.66 9.45
C PRO A 174 4.35 -4.09 9.67
N ALA A 175 5.32 -3.39 9.09
CA ALA A 175 6.74 -3.68 9.29
C ALA A 175 7.20 -3.30 10.71
N PHE A 176 6.73 -2.15 11.22
CA PHE A 176 7.05 -1.70 12.58
C PHE A 176 6.48 -2.65 13.64
N LEU A 177 5.21 -3.05 13.50
CA LEU A 177 4.59 -4.02 14.40
C LEU A 177 5.21 -5.40 14.27
N SER A 178 5.53 -5.84 13.05
CA SER A 178 6.25 -7.11 12.84
C SER A 178 7.57 -7.14 13.60
N TYR A 179 8.35 -6.06 13.57
CA TYR A 179 9.60 -5.97 14.32
C TYR A 179 9.37 -6.02 15.84
N ILE A 180 8.35 -5.33 16.36
CA ILE A 180 8.01 -5.39 17.79
C ILE A 180 7.66 -6.81 18.23
N LEU A 181 6.85 -7.53 17.45
CA LEU A 181 6.51 -8.92 17.74
C LEU A 181 7.73 -9.83 17.67
N GLN A 182 8.64 -9.61 16.72
CA GLN A 182 9.91 -10.34 16.64
C GLN A 182 10.78 -10.12 17.89
N GLN A 183 10.90 -8.88 18.37
CA GLN A 183 11.66 -8.59 19.61
C GLN A 183 10.99 -9.23 20.84
N MET A 184 9.66 -9.16 20.93
CA MET A 184 8.93 -9.84 22.00
C MET A 184 9.18 -11.36 22.02
N ILE A 185 9.20 -12.00 20.85
CA ILE A 185 9.51 -13.42 20.70
C ILE A 185 10.96 -13.70 21.11
N HIS A 186 11.90 -12.91 20.59
CA HIS A 186 13.33 -13.07 20.86
C HIS A 186 13.64 -12.98 22.35
N ASP A 187 13.13 -11.96 23.03
CA ASP A 187 13.37 -11.74 24.46
C ASP A 187 12.70 -12.84 25.29
N ALA A 188 11.50 -13.31 24.92
CA ALA A 188 10.85 -14.42 25.60
C ALA A 188 11.67 -15.72 25.54
N VAL A 189 12.26 -16.02 24.38
CA VAL A 189 13.17 -17.16 24.19
C VAL A 189 14.42 -17.01 25.06
N SER A 190 15.04 -15.83 25.04
CA SER A 190 16.26 -15.54 25.80
C SER A 190 16.06 -15.64 27.32
N GLU A 191 14.97 -15.08 27.83
CA GLU A 191 14.72 -14.97 29.27
C GLU A 191 14.18 -16.26 29.91
N THR A 192 13.46 -17.08 29.16
CA THR A 192 12.71 -18.22 29.73
C THR A 192 13.11 -19.59 29.19
N GLY A 193 13.83 -19.65 28.07
CA GLY A 193 14.18 -20.90 27.39
C GLY A 193 13.03 -21.56 26.62
N ILE A 194 11.89 -20.88 26.43
CA ILE A 194 10.85 -21.34 25.49
C ILE A 194 11.44 -21.47 24.08
N SER A 195 10.98 -22.44 23.28
CA SER A 195 11.43 -22.54 21.89
C SER A 195 10.89 -21.40 21.03
N GLU A 196 11.67 -20.99 20.03
CA GLU A 196 11.29 -19.94 19.07
C GLU A 196 9.99 -20.30 18.33
N ASP A 197 9.82 -21.56 17.94
CA ASP A 197 8.59 -22.04 17.29
C ASP A 197 7.36 -21.85 18.18
N ALA A 198 7.47 -22.21 19.47
CA ALA A 198 6.36 -22.08 20.42
C ALA A 198 6.04 -20.60 20.71
N ALA A 199 7.07 -19.77 20.94
CA ALA A 199 6.90 -18.34 21.17
C ALA A 199 6.29 -17.63 19.96
N THR A 200 6.72 -17.99 18.74
CA THR A 200 6.19 -17.49 17.48
C THR A 200 4.72 -17.88 17.31
N TYR A 201 4.38 -19.15 17.53
CA TYR A 201 3.02 -19.64 17.41
C TYR A 201 2.07 -18.94 18.40
N LEU A 202 2.44 -18.88 19.68
CA LEU A 202 1.61 -18.24 20.73
C LEU A 202 1.40 -16.74 20.45
N THR A 203 2.48 -16.03 20.10
CA THR A 203 2.43 -14.58 19.78
C THR A 203 1.55 -14.31 18.57
N THR A 204 1.66 -15.14 17.52
CA THR A 204 0.86 -15.00 16.29
C THR A 204 -0.63 -15.22 16.57
N GLN A 205 -0.99 -16.30 17.27
CA GLN A 205 -2.40 -16.58 17.59
C GLN A 205 -3.01 -15.50 18.49
N MET A 206 -2.25 -15.01 19.47
CA MET A 206 -2.67 -13.89 20.31
C MET A 206 -2.92 -12.62 19.49
N PHE A 207 -2.00 -12.27 18.58
CA PHE A 207 -2.14 -11.07 17.76
C PHE A 207 -3.35 -11.13 16.81
N ILE A 208 -3.61 -12.30 16.20
CA ILE A 208 -4.82 -12.54 15.41
C ILE A 208 -6.07 -12.34 16.25
N GLY A 209 -6.13 -12.93 17.45
CA GLY A 209 -7.25 -12.77 18.37
C GLY A 209 -7.47 -11.31 18.79
N MET A 210 -6.39 -10.57 19.07
CA MET A 210 -6.45 -9.14 19.38
C MET A 210 -7.00 -8.33 18.21
N ALA A 211 -6.51 -8.55 16.99
CA ALA A 211 -6.99 -7.88 15.80
C ALA A 211 -8.50 -8.14 15.56
N GLU A 212 -8.97 -9.36 15.83
CA GLU A 212 -10.39 -9.73 15.76
C GLU A 212 -11.26 -9.01 16.79
N LEU A 213 -10.77 -8.81 18.02
CA LEU A 213 -11.48 -8.03 19.03
C LEU A 213 -11.64 -6.57 18.61
N LEU A 214 -10.59 -5.99 18.01
CA LEU A 214 -10.63 -4.61 17.50
C LEU A 214 -11.55 -4.50 16.28
N ARG A 215 -11.50 -5.48 15.37
CA ARG A 215 -12.38 -5.54 14.19
C ARG A 215 -13.86 -5.58 14.56
N LYS A 216 -14.19 -6.28 15.65
CA LYS A 216 -15.57 -6.36 16.18
C LYS A 216 -15.96 -5.17 17.04
N GLU A 217 -15.07 -4.19 17.20
CA GLU A 217 -15.23 -3.04 18.09
C GLU A 217 -15.60 -3.45 19.53
N ALA A 218 -15.20 -4.65 19.94
CA ALA A 218 -15.52 -5.17 21.27
C ALA A 218 -14.80 -4.38 22.38
N PHE A 219 -13.67 -3.76 22.03
CA PHE A 219 -12.86 -2.93 22.91
C PHE A 219 -12.17 -1.81 22.13
N THR A 220 -11.98 -0.65 22.76
CA THR A 220 -10.91 0.30 22.40
C THR A 220 -9.57 -0.18 22.96
N LEU A 221 -8.44 0.27 22.39
CA LEU A 221 -7.10 -0.09 22.90
C LEU A 221 -6.94 0.17 24.43
N PRO A 222 -7.32 1.35 24.98
CA PRO A 222 -7.24 1.56 26.43
C PRO A 222 -8.17 0.64 27.23
N SER A 223 -9.38 0.37 26.73
CA SER A 223 -10.33 -0.50 27.43
C SER A 223 -9.88 -1.96 27.45
N LEU A 224 -9.24 -2.44 26.37
CA LEU A 224 -8.67 -3.78 26.30
C LEU A 224 -7.53 -3.93 27.31
N GLN A 225 -6.60 -2.96 27.35
CA GLN A 225 -5.52 -2.93 28.33
C GLN A 225 -6.08 -2.97 29.76
N LYS A 226 -7.06 -2.11 30.08
CA LYS A 226 -7.71 -2.08 31.39
C LYS A 226 -8.42 -3.41 31.72
N ARG A 227 -9.00 -4.08 30.73
CA ARG A 227 -9.69 -5.36 30.92
C ARG A 227 -8.73 -6.50 31.28
N VAL A 228 -7.52 -6.50 30.72
CA VAL A 228 -6.49 -7.53 30.96
C VAL A 228 -5.63 -7.21 32.20
N CYS A 229 -5.47 -5.93 32.55
CA CYS A 229 -4.73 -5.48 33.73
C CYS A 229 -5.62 -5.53 34.98
N VAL A 230 -5.59 -6.64 35.71
CA VAL A 230 -6.28 -6.78 37.00
C VAL A 230 -5.42 -6.19 38.15
N PRO A 231 -6.03 -5.56 39.17
CA PRO A 231 -5.29 -5.06 40.33
C PRO A 231 -4.43 -6.14 40.99
N GLY A 232 -3.13 -5.88 41.17
CA GLY A 232 -2.16 -6.84 41.73
C GLY A 232 -1.75 -7.97 40.78
N GLY A 233 -2.17 -7.95 39.51
CA GLY A 233 -1.81 -8.97 38.52
C GLY A 233 -0.49 -8.69 37.81
N VAL A 234 0.13 -9.76 37.29
CA VAL A 234 1.43 -9.71 36.58
C VAL A 234 1.43 -8.82 35.33
N THR A 235 0.26 -8.60 34.71
CA THR A 235 0.13 -7.70 33.55
C THR A 235 0.51 -6.26 33.89
N GLY A 236 0.19 -5.80 35.11
CA GLY A 236 0.54 -4.46 35.56
C GLY A 236 2.05 -4.27 35.64
N GLU A 237 2.75 -5.22 36.25
CA GLU A 237 4.22 -5.25 36.35
C GLU A 237 4.88 -5.30 34.97
N GLY A 238 4.35 -6.13 34.05
CA GLY A 238 4.85 -6.23 32.68
C GLY A 238 4.69 -4.95 31.84
N LEU A 239 3.77 -4.05 32.20
CA LEU A 239 3.57 -2.78 31.51
C LEU A 239 4.58 -1.70 31.91
N ILE A 240 5.17 -1.77 33.11
CA ILE A 240 6.12 -0.76 33.63
C ILE A 240 7.29 -0.50 32.66
N PRO A 241 8.04 -1.52 32.19
CA PRO A 241 9.15 -1.27 31.25
C PRO A 241 8.66 -0.67 29.92
N LEU A 242 7.48 -1.06 29.44
CA LEU A 242 6.90 -0.52 28.20
C LEU A 242 6.52 0.96 28.35
N GLN A 243 5.96 1.34 29.50
CA GLN A 243 5.60 2.73 29.81
C GLN A 243 6.83 3.64 29.90
N ASN A 244 7.99 3.10 30.26
CA ASN A 244 9.23 3.86 30.34
C ASN A 244 9.98 3.90 29.00
N GLY A 245 9.91 2.82 28.20
CA GLY A 245 10.72 2.66 26.98
C GLY A 245 10.05 3.10 25.67
N ILE A 246 8.71 3.02 25.56
CA ILE A 246 8.00 3.29 24.30
C ILE A 246 7.72 4.79 24.06
N PRO A 247 7.34 5.61 25.05
CA PRO A 247 7.04 7.02 24.80
C PRO A 247 8.20 7.73 24.09
N GLY A 248 7.90 8.41 22.99
CA GLY A 248 8.88 9.12 22.16
C GLY A 248 9.58 8.27 21.10
N LEU A 249 9.59 6.93 21.21
CA LEU A 249 10.18 6.05 20.20
C LEU A 249 9.54 6.23 18.82
N PHE A 250 8.20 6.17 18.76
CA PHE A 250 7.48 6.38 17.51
C PHE A 250 7.60 7.80 16.97
N SER A 251 7.82 8.79 17.83
CA SER A 251 8.13 10.16 17.38
C SER A 251 9.42 10.20 16.58
N GLU A 252 10.45 9.43 16.98
CA GLU A 252 11.69 9.29 16.22
C GLU A 252 11.49 8.50 14.92
N VAL A 253 10.70 7.41 14.96
CA VAL A 253 10.33 6.65 13.76
C VAL A 253 9.70 7.58 12.72
N PHE A 254 8.70 8.38 13.10
CA PHE A 254 8.02 9.29 12.18
C PHE A 254 8.92 10.43 11.70
N ARG A 255 9.81 10.97 12.54
CA ARG A 255 10.80 11.95 12.07
C ARG A 255 11.70 11.37 10.98
N ARG A 256 12.17 10.13 11.15
CA ARG A 256 13.02 9.45 10.17
C ARG A 256 12.30 9.15 8.86
N THR A 257 11.07 8.65 8.92
CA THR A 257 10.28 8.37 7.71
C THR A 257 9.90 9.65 6.96
N HIS A 258 9.59 10.73 7.68
CA HIS A 258 9.34 12.05 7.09
C HIS A 258 10.60 12.62 6.43
N ALA A 259 11.76 12.58 7.11
CA ALA A 259 13.03 13.03 6.54
C ALA A 259 13.35 12.27 5.25
N LYS A 260 13.22 10.94 5.27
CA LYS A 260 13.46 10.12 4.08
C LYS A 260 12.49 10.42 2.93
N PHE A 261 11.23 10.69 3.24
CA PHE A 261 10.23 11.06 2.24
C PHE A 261 10.55 12.39 1.57
N ALA A 262 11.00 13.39 2.35
CA ALA A 262 11.43 14.67 1.81
C ALA A 262 12.61 14.49 0.84
N GLU A 263 13.61 13.67 1.19
CA GLU A 263 14.69 13.32 0.26
C GLU A 263 14.19 12.70 -1.04
N ASP A 264 13.24 11.76 -0.95
CA ASP A 264 12.68 11.08 -2.12
C ASP A 264 11.92 12.05 -3.01
N GLN A 265 11.16 12.99 -2.43
CA GLN A 265 10.50 14.07 -3.17
C GLN A 265 11.51 14.99 -3.86
N ASP A 266 12.56 15.41 -3.17
CA ASP A 266 13.63 16.25 -3.74
C ASP A 266 14.33 15.55 -4.93
N MET A 267 14.59 14.24 -4.81
CA MET A 267 15.18 13.45 -5.90
C MET A 267 14.25 13.37 -7.12
N LEU A 268 12.95 13.17 -6.88
CA LEU A 268 11.94 13.12 -7.94
C LEU A 268 11.78 14.47 -8.63
N GLU A 269 11.70 15.57 -7.87
CA GLU A 269 11.63 16.92 -8.43
C GLU A 269 12.83 17.21 -9.31
N ARG A 270 14.06 16.92 -8.85
CA ARG A 270 15.27 17.08 -9.66
C ARG A 270 15.25 16.22 -10.92
N SER A 271 14.74 15.00 -10.84
CA SER A 271 14.64 14.09 -11.99
C SER A 271 13.65 14.61 -13.06
N TRP A 272 12.62 15.34 -12.66
CA TRP A 272 11.62 15.91 -13.57
C TRP A 272 12.04 17.29 -14.09
N MET A 273 12.71 18.11 -13.25
CA MET A 273 13.22 19.45 -13.62
C MET A 273 14.40 19.42 -14.58
N LYS A 274 15.33 18.46 -14.45
CA LYS A 274 16.54 18.35 -15.30
C LYS A 274 16.25 18.27 -16.80
N THR A 275 14.99 18.11 -17.20
CA THR A 275 14.55 17.88 -18.57
C THR A 275 13.41 18.77 -19.02
N GLN A 276 13.02 19.76 -18.20
CA GLN A 276 12.23 20.91 -18.68
C GLN A 276 13.12 22.03 -19.24
N LYS A 277 14.45 21.87 -19.23
CA LYS A 277 15.33 22.74 -20.02
C LYS A 277 15.13 22.42 -21.50
N PRO A 278 14.65 23.36 -22.32
CA PRO A 278 14.66 23.19 -23.77
C PRO A 278 16.11 23.17 -24.24
N THR A 279 16.47 22.17 -25.04
CA THR A 279 17.54 22.32 -26.05
C THR A 279 17.01 23.17 -27.19
#